data_AF-A0A3B0XBE8-F1
#
_entry.id   AF-A0A3B0XBE8-F1
#
_cell.length_a   1.000
_cell.length_b   1.000
_cell.length_c   1.000
_cell.angle_alpha   90.00
_cell.angle_beta   90.00
_cell.angle_gamma   90.00
#
_symmetry.space_group_name_H-M   'P 1'
#
loop_
_entity.id
_entity.type
_entity.pdbx_description
1 polymer ?
#
loop_
_entity_poly.entity_id
_entity_poly.type
_entity_poly.pdbx_seq_one_letter_code
_entity_poly.pdbx_strand_id
1 'polypeptide(L)'
;MRKIVLIVTAFMLVMLFSSNPFDASVRLYQAIWNAGHFFLFAALIWLLITQTTIYQLSGLKMLLVSVLFGAVIGVIIEILQFYVGRNMQWFDVFTDILGALSGFLVAQLFIGAEPRLLKKSLIILSLIIILFIVAYPSLRIIRDNLKVASNFPVLSNFEQYADIERFQRGHVRRFEMDNNVFSEGQASALIEFTAGEYPRVLLEAVA
;
A
#
# COMPACT_ATOMS: atom_id res chain seq x y z
N MET A 1 -5.61 -21.36 -16.57
CA MET A 1 -5.17 -20.05 -16.07
C MET A 1 -6.32 -19.06 -15.84
N ARG A 2 -7.19 -18.77 -16.83
CA ARG A 2 -8.30 -17.79 -16.67
C ARG A 2 -9.20 -18.00 -15.43
N LYS A 3 -9.69 -19.22 -15.21
CA LYS A 3 -10.54 -19.55 -14.05
C LYS A 3 -9.83 -19.26 -12.72
N ILE A 4 -8.53 -19.55 -12.63
CA ILE A 4 -7.72 -19.31 -11.44
C ILE A 4 -7.62 -17.80 -11.17
N VAL A 5 -7.30 -16.99 -12.19
CA VAL A 5 -7.22 -15.53 -12.04
C VAL A 5 -8.57 -14.97 -11.58
N LEU A 6 -9.69 -15.41 -12.16
CA LEU A 6 -11.03 -14.97 -11.73
C LEU A 6 -11.33 -15.34 -10.27
N ILE A 7 -11.00 -16.56 -9.84
CA ILE A 7 -11.20 -16.99 -8.44
C ILE A 7 -10.34 -16.14 -7.50
N VAL A 8 -9.07 -15.93 -7.83
CA VAL A 8 -8.15 -15.10 -7.04
C VAL A 8 -8.65 -13.65 -6.97
N THR A 9 -9.04 -13.06 -8.10
CA THR A 9 -9.60 -11.70 -8.13
C THR A 9 -10.87 -11.59 -7.30
N ALA A 10 -11.78 -12.55 -7.38
CA ALA A 10 -13.00 -12.57 -6.58
C ALA A 10 -12.69 -12.66 -5.07
N PHE A 11 -11.75 -13.52 -4.69
CA PHE A 11 -11.28 -13.62 -3.31
C PHE A 11 -10.67 -12.30 -2.80
N MET A 12 -9.81 -11.67 -3.59
CA MET A 12 -9.18 -10.38 -3.24
C MET A 12 -10.19 -9.25 -3.14
N LEU A 13 -11.24 -9.25 -3.98
CA LEU A 13 -12.34 -8.29 -3.90
C LEU A 13 -13.10 -8.42 -2.57
N VAL A 14 -13.37 -9.66 -2.12
CA VAL A 14 -13.99 -9.91 -0.81
C VAL A 14 -13.07 -9.41 0.32
N MET A 15 -11.77 -9.69 0.23
CA MET A 15 -10.81 -9.23 1.24
C MET A 15 -10.80 -7.70 1.35
N LEU A 16 -10.91 -6.98 0.23
CA LEU A 16 -10.88 -5.53 0.22
C LEU A 16 -12.00 -4.89 1.08
N PHE A 17 -13.18 -5.51 1.16
CA PHE A 17 -14.29 -5.03 1.99
C PHE A 17 -14.37 -5.67 3.38
N SER A 18 -13.58 -6.71 3.64
CA SER A 18 -13.46 -7.23 5.00
C SER A 18 -12.62 -6.29 5.86
N SER A 19 -13.00 -6.11 7.13
CA SER A 19 -12.10 -5.52 8.13
C SER A 19 -10.81 -6.31 8.11
N ASN A 20 -9.67 -5.61 8.16
CA ASN A 20 -8.40 -6.32 8.20
C ASN A 20 -8.40 -7.15 9.50
N PRO A 21 -8.35 -8.49 9.43
CA PRO A 21 -8.42 -9.34 10.62
C PRO A 21 -7.24 -9.08 11.58
N PHE A 22 -6.25 -8.33 11.10
CA PHE A 22 -5.05 -7.90 11.78
C PHE A 22 -5.12 -6.43 12.27
N ASP A 23 -6.30 -5.79 12.32
CA ASP A 23 -6.47 -4.37 12.73
C ASP A 23 -5.94 -4.04 14.13
N ALA A 24 -5.63 -5.06 14.96
CA ALA A 24 -4.97 -4.91 16.25
C ALA A 24 -3.51 -5.45 16.28
N SER A 25 -2.91 -5.80 15.15
CA SER A 25 -1.61 -6.49 15.07
C SER A 25 -0.62 -5.87 14.07
N VAL A 26 0.66 -5.95 14.45
CA VAL A 26 1.91 -5.74 13.71
C VAL A 26 1.77 -4.96 12.38
N ARG A 27 2.22 -3.70 12.35
CA ARG A 27 2.45 -2.82 11.16
C ARG A 27 2.74 -3.55 9.84
N LEU A 28 3.53 -4.63 9.88
CA LEU A 28 3.88 -5.43 8.71
C LEU A 28 2.65 -6.09 8.05
N TYR A 29 1.72 -6.64 8.84
CA TYR A 29 0.50 -7.25 8.30
C TYR A 29 -0.37 -6.20 7.60
N GLN A 30 -0.49 -5.00 8.18
CA GLN A 30 -1.20 -3.91 7.52
C GLN A 30 -0.53 -3.51 6.20
N ALA A 31 0.79 -3.39 6.16
CA ALA A 31 1.52 -3.09 4.93
C ALA A 31 1.35 -4.17 3.85
N ILE A 32 1.36 -5.45 4.24
CA ILE A 32 1.10 -6.59 3.33
C ILE A 32 -0.36 -6.59 2.86
N TRP A 33 -1.30 -6.30 3.75
CA TRP A 33 -2.72 -6.21 3.43
C TRP A 33 -2.99 -5.11 2.40
N ASN A 34 -2.42 -3.92 2.60
CA ASN A 34 -2.55 -2.80 1.67
C ASN A 34 -1.92 -3.12 0.30
N ALA A 35 -0.85 -3.93 0.24
CA ALA A 35 -0.32 -4.41 -1.04
C ALA A 35 -1.32 -5.29 -1.82
N GLY A 36 -2.38 -5.79 -1.18
CA GLY A 36 -3.48 -6.49 -1.85
C GLY A 36 -4.16 -5.64 -2.93
N HIS A 37 -4.29 -4.33 -2.73
CA HIS A 37 -4.83 -3.37 -3.71
C HIS A 37 -4.07 -3.46 -5.05
N PHE A 38 -2.73 -3.47 -4.98
CA PHE A 38 -1.87 -3.56 -6.14
C PHE A 38 -2.15 -4.80 -6.99
N PHE A 39 -2.17 -5.98 -6.35
CA PHE A 39 -2.38 -7.25 -7.05
C PHE A 39 -3.80 -7.37 -7.60
N LEU A 40 -4.81 -6.86 -6.88
CA LEU A 40 -6.20 -6.86 -7.31
C LEU A 40 -6.36 -6.03 -8.59
N PHE A 41 -5.88 -4.79 -8.59
CA PHE A 41 -6.00 -3.91 -9.75
C PHE A 41 -5.15 -4.37 -10.93
N ALA A 42 -3.99 -4.98 -10.69
CA ALA A 42 -3.21 -5.61 -11.75
C ALA A 42 -3.99 -6.75 -12.42
N ALA A 43 -4.63 -7.61 -11.62
CA ALA A 43 -5.44 -8.71 -12.14
C ALA A 43 -6.69 -8.20 -12.89
N LEU A 44 -7.38 -7.19 -12.34
CA LEU A 44 -8.57 -6.58 -12.95
C LEU A 44 -8.25 -5.97 -14.31
N ILE A 45 -7.19 -5.17 -14.43
CA ILE A 45 -6.81 -4.58 -15.73
C ILE A 45 -6.36 -5.66 -16.71
N TRP A 46 -5.57 -6.63 -16.27
CA TRP A 46 -5.14 -7.71 -17.14
C TRP A 46 -6.34 -8.50 -17.68
N LEU A 47 -7.33 -8.82 -16.83
CA LEU A 47 -8.59 -9.44 -17.25
C LEU A 47 -9.39 -8.52 -18.19
N LEU A 48 -9.54 -7.25 -17.82
CA LEU A 48 -10.29 -6.27 -18.62
C LEU A 48 -9.72 -6.18 -20.04
N ILE A 49 -8.39 -6.07 -20.18
CA ILE A 49 -7.73 -6.02 -21.49
C ILE A 49 -7.88 -7.35 -22.23
N THR A 50 -7.55 -8.47 -21.60
CA THR A 50 -7.44 -9.77 -22.29
C THR A 50 -8.80 -10.43 -22.59
N GLN A 51 -9.87 -10.03 -21.90
CA GLN A 51 -11.19 -10.66 -21.99
C GLN A 51 -12.26 -9.77 -22.63
N THR A 52 -11.94 -8.55 -23.03
CA THR A 52 -12.86 -7.64 -23.72
C THR A 52 -12.27 -7.13 -25.02
N THR A 53 -12.99 -6.31 -25.79
CA THR A 53 -12.47 -5.70 -27.01
C THR A 53 -11.37 -4.66 -26.78
N ILE A 54 -11.01 -4.36 -25.52
CA ILE A 54 -9.97 -3.39 -25.17
C ILE A 54 -8.60 -3.78 -25.75
N TYR A 55 -8.28 -5.08 -25.92
CA TYR A 55 -7.02 -5.49 -26.56
C TYR A 55 -6.85 -4.98 -28.00
N GLN A 56 -7.94 -4.56 -28.66
CA GLN A 56 -7.94 -4.01 -30.01
C GLN A 56 -7.63 -2.51 -30.06
N LEU A 57 -7.63 -1.84 -28.89
CA LEU A 57 -7.30 -0.42 -28.82
C LEU A 57 -5.80 -0.21 -29.03
N SER A 58 -5.43 1.01 -29.44
CA SER A 58 -4.02 1.39 -29.45
C SER A 58 -3.46 1.38 -28.02
N GLY A 59 -2.17 1.08 -27.88
CA GLY A 59 -1.57 0.97 -26.55
C GLY A 59 -1.71 2.25 -25.71
N LEU A 60 -1.72 3.45 -26.31
CA LEU A 60 -1.96 4.70 -25.58
C LEU A 60 -3.39 4.76 -25.00
N LYS A 61 -4.39 4.32 -25.77
CA LYS A 61 -5.77 4.24 -25.28
C LYS A 61 -5.89 3.19 -24.18
N MET A 62 -5.23 2.04 -24.31
CA MET A 62 -5.18 1.02 -23.26
C MET A 62 -4.55 1.56 -21.97
N LEU A 63 -3.45 2.30 -22.09
CA LEU A 63 -2.79 2.95 -20.94
C LEU A 63 -3.73 3.95 -20.26
N LEU A 64 -4.37 4.83 -21.03
CA LEU A 64 -5.34 5.81 -20.51
C LEU A 64 -6.51 5.12 -19.80
N VAL A 65 -7.09 4.09 -20.41
CA VAL A 65 -8.16 3.28 -19.78
C VAL A 65 -7.67 2.67 -18.47
N SER A 66 -6.45 2.14 -18.44
CA SER A 66 -5.90 1.49 -17.24
C SER A 66 -5.69 2.49 -16.10
N VAL A 67 -5.09 3.65 -16.38
CA VAL A 67 -4.88 4.71 -15.38
C VAL A 67 -6.20 5.27 -14.87
N LEU A 68 -7.13 5.58 -15.78
CA LEU A 68 -8.45 6.10 -15.41
C LEU A 68 -9.25 5.09 -14.60
N PHE A 69 -9.21 3.81 -14.98
CA PHE A 69 -9.84 2.74 -14.22
C PHE A 69 -9.24 2.65 -12.81
N GLY A 70 -7.91 2.59 -12.68
CA GLY A 70 -7.24 2.56 -11.38
C GLY A 70 -7.62 3.74 -10.49
N ALA A 71 -7.56 4.96 -11.02
CA ALA A 71 -7.88 6.16 -10.27
C ALA A 71 -9.36 6.27 -9.88
N VAL A 72 -10.27 6.10 -10.85
CA VAL A 72 -11.72 6.28 -10.62
C VAL A 72 -12.26 5.16 -9.75
N ILE A 73 -11.95 3.90 -10.07
CA ILE A 73 -12.43 2.77 -9.28
C ILE A 73 -11.78 2.74 -7.91
N GLY A 74 -10.49 3.09 -7.79
CA GLY A 74 -9.83 3.19 -6.48
C GLY A 74 -10.46 4.24 -5.57
N VAL A 75 -10.74 5.45 -6.08
CA VAL A 75 -11.47 6.49 -5.32
C VAL A 75 -12.86 6.02 -4.91
N ILE A 76 -13.61 5.37 -5.83
CA ILE A 76 -14.94 4.83 -5.51
C ILE A 76 -14.82 3.78 -4.39
N ILE A 77 -13.84 2.89 -4.48
CA ILE A 77 -13.61 1.85 -3.49
C ILE A 77 -13.29 2.45 -2.12
N GLU A 78 -12.39 3.43 -2.04
CA GLU A 78 -12.06 4.12 -0.79
C GLU A 78 -13.29 4.78 -0.15
N ILE A 79 -14.14 5.41 -0.96
CA ILE A 79 -15.40 5.99 -0.50
C ILE A 79 -16.33 4.90 0.04
N LEU A 80 -16.47 3.78 -0.65
CA LEU A 80 -17.30 2.66 -0.20
C LEU A 80 -16.73 2.02 1.09
N GLN A 81 -15.41 1.90 1.19
CA GLN A 81 -14.71 1.41 2.37
C GLN A 81 -14.93 2.32 3.58
N PHE A 82 -14.99 3.64 3.38
CA PHE A 82 -15.36 4.59 4.41
C PHE A 82 -16.74 4.30 5.02
N TYR A 83 -17.74 4.04 4.18
CA TYR A 83 -19.10 3.73 4.65
C TYR A 83 -19.22 2.39 5.39
N VAL A 84 -18.27 1.46 5.23
CA VAL A 84 -18.20 0.21 6.01
C VAL A 84 -17.28 0.31 7.22
N GLY A 85 -16.85 1.53 7.59
CA GLY A 85 -16.10 1.80 8.82
C GLY A 85 -14.58 1.71 8.69
N ARG A 86 -14.03 1.70 7.47
CA ARG A 86 -12.58 1.82 7.24
C ARG A 86 -12.16 3.29 7.13
N ASN A 87 -10.90 3.59 7.42
CA ASN A 87 -10.33 4.91 7.19
C ASN A 87 -9.88 5.03 5.73
N MET A 88 -10.21 6.15 5.08
CA MET A 88 -9.67 6.43 3.74
C MET A 88 -8.16 6.65 3.80
N GLN A 89 -7.44 6.01 2.89
CA GLN A 89 -6.00 6.18 2.71
C GLN A 89 -5.71 6.54 1.25
N TRP A 90 -5.27 7.77 0.99
CA TRP A 90 -4.88 8.19 -0.37
C TRP A 90 -3.78 7.33 -0.98
N PHE A 91 -2.97 6.69 -0.14
CA PHE A 91 -1.96 5.74 -0.58
C PHE A 91 -2.56 4.47 -1.22
N ASP A 92 -3.77 4.08 -0.84
CA ASP A 92 -4.46 2.92 -1.41
C ASP A 92 -4.89 3.23 -2.87
N VAL A 93 -5.42 4.42 -3.14
CA VAL A 93 -5.69 4.90 -4.52
C VAL A 93 -4.43 4.92 -5.38
N PHE A 94 -3.30 5.38 -4.81
CA PHE A 94 -2.03 5.36 -5.53
C PHE A 94 -1.60 3.92 -5.85
N THR A 95 -1.79 3.00 -4.91
CA THR A 95 -1.49 1.59 -5.06
C THR A 95 -2.39 0.93 -6.11
N ASP A 96 -3.67 1.31 -6.20
CA ASP A 96 -4.61 0.88 -7.23
C ASP A 96 -4.16 1.30 -8.64
N ILE A 97 -3.68 2.54 -8.79
CA ILE A 97 -3.13 3.04 -10.07
C ILE A 97 -1.87 2.25 -10.46
N LEU A 98 -0.95 2.00 -9.51
CA LEU A 98 0.25 1.20 -9.77
C LEU A 98 -0.08 -0.25 -10.15
N GLY A 99 -1.09 -0.83 -9.50
CA GLY A 99 -1.64 -2.13 -9.85
C GLY A 99 -2.17 -2.14 -11.27
N ALA A 100 -3.04 -1.18 -11.60
CA ALA A 100 -3.62 -1.03 -12.92
C ALA A 100 -2.55 -0.88 -14.03
N LEU A 101 -1.54 -0.05 -13.80
CA LEU A 101 -0.38 0.09 -14.69
C LEU A 101 0.37 -1.23 -14.88
N SER A 102 0.55 -2.00 -13.81
CA SER A 102 1.23 -3.30 -13.87
C SER A 102 0.43 -4.32 -14.66
N GLY A 103 -0.90 -4.35 -14.48
CA GLY A 103 -1.80 -5.18 -15.30
C GLY A 103 -1.70 -4.86 -16.80
N PHE A 104 -1.65 -3.57 -17.15
CA PHE A 104 -1.43 -3.11 -18.51
C PHE A 104 -0.07 -3.53 -19.07
N LEU A 105 1.00 -3.32 -18.32
CA LEU A 105 2.37 -3.70 -18.71
C LEU A 105 2.49 -5.22 -18.93
N VAL A 106 1.90 -6.02 -18.04
CA VAL A 106 1.82 -7.47 -18.19
C VAL A 106 1.04 -7.83 -19.46
N ALA A 107 -0.10 -7.18 -19.71
CA ALA A 107 -0.85 -7.42 -20.94
C ALA A 107 -0.02 -7.11 -22.21
N GLN A 108 0.76 -6.04 -22.22
CA GLN A 108 1.67 -5.69 -23.34
C GLN A 108 2.82 -6.71 -23.55
N LEU A 109 3.22 -7.45 -22.51
CA LEU A 109 4.21 -8.53 -22.65
C LEU A 109 3.63 -9.76 -23.35
N PHE A 110 2.39 -10.13 -23.03
CA PHE A 110 1.78 -11.40 -23.43
C PHE A 110 0.83 -11.30 -24.62
N ILE A 111 0.19 -10.16 -24.85
CA ILE A 111 -0.65 -9.93 -26.03
C ILE A 111 0.29 -9.56 -27.18
N GLY A 112 0.40 -10.45 -28.16
CA GLY A 112 1.21 -10.26 -29.37
C GLY A 112 0.68 -9.22 -30.35
N ALA A 113 -0.15 -8.28 -29.90
CA ALA A 113 -0.71 -7.23 -30.74
C ALA A 113 0.35 -6.15 -30.98
N GLU A 114 0.83 -6.06 -32.21
CA GLU A 114 1.67 -4.96 -32.68
C GLU A 114 0.81 -3.70 -32.91
N PRO A 115 1.35 -2.49 -32.63
CA PRO A 115 2.66 -2.23 -32.04
C PRO A 115 2.59 -2.07 -30.51
N ARG A 116 3.58 -2.66 -29.83
CA ARG A 116 3.83 -2.40 -28.41
C ARG A 116 4.22 -0.93 -28.20
N LEU A 117 3.73 -0.31 -27.13
CA LEU A 117 4.16 1.07 -26.80
C LEU A 117 5.62 1.16 -26.37
N LEU A 118 6.12 0.12 -25.69
CA LEU A 118 7.45 0.10 -25.10
C LEU A 118 8.20 -1.17 -25.53
N LYS A 119 9.52 -1.08 -25.57
CA LYS A 119 10.39 -2.26 -25.71
C LYS A 119 10.19 -3.18 -24.50
N LYS A 120 10.26 -4.50 -24.71
CA LYS A 120 10.11 -5.50 -23.64
C LYS A 120 11.01 -5.24 -22.43
N SER A 121 12.26 -4.84 -22.66
CA SER A 121 13.21 -4.52 -21.57
C SER A 121 12.75 -3.34 -20.70
N LEU A 122 12.18 -2.29 -21.32
CA LEU A 122 11.62 -1.15 -20.59
C LEU A 122 10.37 -1.52 -19.81
N ILE A 123 9.54 -2.43 -20.35
CA ILE A 123 8.37 -2.95 -19.64
C ILE A 123 8.80 -3.71 -18.38
N ILE A 124 9.78 -4.62 -18.50
CA ILE A 124 10.31 -5.40 -17.37
C ILE A 124 10.93 -4.47 -16.33
N LEU A 125 11.74 -3.49 -16.75
CA LEU A 125 12.32 -2.50 -15.84
C LEU A 125 11.24 -1.71 -15.10
N SER A 126 10.18 -1.28 -15.81
CA SER A 126 9.06 -0.55 -15.21
C SER A 126 8.33 -1.39 -14.16
N LEU A 127 8.09 -2.69 -14.45
CA LEU A 127 7.49 -3.62 -13.49
C LEU A 127 8.36 -3.80 -12.24
N ILE A 128 9.68 -3.91 -12.40
CA ILE A 128 10.62 -4.02 -11.25
C ILE A 128 10.56 -2.76 -10.39
N ILE A 129 10.57 -1.58 -11.01
CA ILE A 129 10.48 -0.29 -10.30
C ILE A 129 9.16 -0.18 -9.53
N ILE A 130 8.04 -0.52 -10.17
CA ILE A 130 6.72 -0.48 -9.54
C ILE A 130 6.66 -1.46 -8.36
N LEU A 131 7.12 -2.70 -8.54
CA LEU A 131 7.17 -3.70 -7.47
C LEU A 131 8.03 -3.22 -6.29
N PHE A 132 9.15 -2.56 -6.56
CA PHE A 132 9.98 -1.97 -5.51
C PHE A 132 9.24 -0.87 -4.74
N ILE A 133 8.54 0.04 -5.44
CA ILE A 133 7.74 1.11 -4.81
C ILE A 133 6.66 0.51 -3.89
N VAL A 134 5.95 -0.52 -4.34
CA VAL A 134 4.90 -1.19 -3.55
C VAL A 134 5.47 -1.99 -2.37
N ALA A 135 6.63 -2.63 -2.55
CA ALA A 135 7.28 -3.41 -1.48
C ALA A 135 8.01 -2.53 -0.45
N TYR A 136 8.36 -1.29 -0.80
CA TYR A 136 9.20 -0.42 0.02
C TYR A 136 8.66 -0.18 1.46
N PRO A 137 7.36 0.09 1.69
CA PRO A 137 6.83 0.24 3.05
C PRO A 137 7.06 -1.01 3.92
N SER A 138 6.78 -2.20 3.37
CA SER A 138 7.00 -3.47 4.08
C SER A 138 8.49 -3.71 4.37
N LEU A 139 9.37 -3.42 3.41
CA LEU A 139 10.81 -3.53 3.61
C LEU A 139 11.33 -2.57 4.68
N ARG A 140 10.79 -1.34 4.75
CA ARG A 140 11.11 -0.38 5.82
C ARG A 140 10.72 -0.93 7.19
N ILE A 141 9.52 -1.49 7.33
CA ILE A 141 9.04 -2.07 8.60
C ILE A 141 9.88 -3.29 9.00
N ILE A 142 10.21 -4.18 8.07
CA ILE A 142 11.07 -5.34 8.36
C ILE A 142 12.44 -4.89 8.86
N ARG A 143 13.06 -3.91 8.18
CA ARG A 143 14.36 -3.35 8.61
C ARG A 143 14.26 -2.72 9.99
N ASP A 144 13.17 -2.01 10.28
CA ASP A 144 12.89 -1.39 11.56
C ASP A 144 12.81 -2.43 12.69
N ASN A 145 12.03 -3.50 12.48
CA ASN A 145 11.90 -4.59 13.45
C ASN A 145 13.24 -5.30 13.70
N LEU A 146 14.02 -5.58 12.64
CA LEU A 146 15.36 -6.18 12.78
C LEU A 146 16.30 -5.29 13.61
N LYS A 147 16.22 -3.97 13.44
CA LYS A 147 17.02 -3.01 14.20
C LYS A 147 16.60 -2.99 15.67
N VAL A 148 15.31 -3.05 15.99
CA VAL A 148 14.86 -3.11 17.39
C VAL A 148 15.29 -4.43 18.03
N ALA A 149 15.13 -5.56 17.33
CA ALA A 149 15.55 -6.87 17.83
C ALA A 149 17.05 -6.90 18.16
N SER A 150 17.90 -6.27 17.34
CA SER A 150 19.34 -6.20 17.60
C SER A 150 19.74 -5.24 18.74
N ASN A 151 18.87 -4.28 19.09
CA ASN A 151 19.14 -3.24 20.09
C ASN A 151 18.33 -3.43 21.39
N PHE A 152 17.70 -4.59 21.58
CA PHE A 152 16.98 -4.91 22.79
C PHE A 152 17.88 -4.73 24.03
N PRO A 153 17.42 -4.10 25.13
CA PRO A 153 16.03 -3.78 25.48
C PRO A 153 15.50 -2.41 25.01
N VAL A 154 16.24 -1.67 24.17
CA VAL A 154 15.81 -0.34 23.72
C VAL A 154 14.70 -0.47 22.67
N LEU A 155 13.45 -0.21 23.09
CA LEU A 155 12.27 -0.29 22.22
C LEU A 155 12.08 0.95 21.34
N SER A 156 12.41 2.12 21.89
CA SER A 156 12.43 3.39 21.16
C SER A 156 13.26 4.40 21.95
N ASN A 157 14.11 5.14 21.25
CA ASN A 157 14.88 6.25 21.81
C ASN A 157 14.58 7.58 21.09
N PHE A 158 13.65 7.56 20.12
CA PHE A 158 13.18 8.74 19.38
C PHE A 158 14.27 9.48 18.59
N GLU A 159 15.41 8.84 18.33
CA GLU A 159 16.51 9.40 17.52
C GLU A 159 16.23 9.34 16.01
N GLN A 160 15.18 8.61 15.60
CA GLN A 160 14.83 8.39 14.19
C GLN A 160 13.34 8.52 13.97
N TYR A 161 12.94 9.09 12.81
CA TYR A 161 11.53 9.26 12.48
C TYR A 161 10.74 7.94 12.46
N ALA A 162 11.41 6.83 12.13
CA ALA A 162 10.82 5.50 12.16
C ALA A 162 10.31 5.08 13.55
N ASP A 163 10.88 5.61 14.64
CA ASP A 163 10.43 5.35 15.99
C ASP A 163 9.03 5.93 16.24
N ILE A 164 8.76 7.14 15.75
CA ILE A 164 7.46 7.82 15.86
C ILE A 164 6.37 7.07 15.08
N GLU A 165 6.72 6.38 14.00
CA GLU A 165 5.80 5.56 13.20
C GLU A 165 5.40 4.25 13.91
N ARG A 166 6.06 3.85 15.02
CA ARG A 166 5.74 2.60 15.75
C ARG A 166 4.52 2.72 16.67
N PHE A 167 4.08 3.94 16.99
CA PHE A 167 3.03 4.14 17.98
C PHE A 167 1.69 4.49 17.32
N GLN A 168 0.64 3.80 17.76
CA GLN A 168 -0.73 4.17 17.53
C GLN A 168 -1.12 5.39 18.37
N ARG A 169 -1.99 6.23 17.81
CA ARG A 169 -2.37 7.52 18.39
C ARG A 169 -3.89 7.57 18.57
N GLY A 170 -4.35 7.93 19.77
CA GLY A 170 -5.76 8.22 20.05
C GLY A 170 -5.88 9.59 20.72
N HIS A 171 -6.65 10.50 20.12
CA HIS A 171 -6.78 11.89 20.58
C HIS A 171 -5.43 12.60 20.80
N VAL A 172 -4.60 12.61 19.76
CA VAL A 172 -3.28 13.27 19.76
C VAL A 172 -3.26 14.35 18.67
N ARG A 173 -3.00 15.60 19.07
CA ARG A 173 -2.85 16.74 18.16
C ARG A 173 -1.53 16.69 17.41
N ARG A 174 -0.46 16.40 18.15
CA ARG A 174 0.92 16.46 17.67
C ARG A 174 1.69 15.33 18.29
N PHE A 175 2.39 14.58 17.44
CA PHE A 175 3.34 13.59 17.88
C PHE A 175 4.51 13.56 16.92
N GLU A 176 5.63 14.09 17.39
CA GLU A 176 6.83 14.32 16.60
C GLU A 176 8.07 14.21 17.47
N MET A 177 9.22 14.19 16.80
CA MET A 177 10.53 14.23 17.44
C MET A 177 10.87 15.67 17.84
N ASP A 178 11.32 15.86 19.07
CA ASP A 178 11.79 17.13 19.61
C ASP A 178 13.21 17.01 20.14
N ASN A 179 14.06 17.98 19.82
CA ASN A 179 15.47 17.99 20.20
C ASN A 179 15.76 19.02 21.32
N ASN A 180 14.72 19.65 21.87
CA ASN A 180 14.87 20.68 22.91
C ASN A 180 14.87 20.07 24.31
N VAL A 181 14.06 19.03 24.54
CA VAL A 181 13.96 18.32 25.81
C VAL A 181 14.25 16.84 25.57
N PHE A 182 15.32 16.30 26.16
CA PHE A 182 15.67 14.88 26.06
C PHE A 182 16.38 14.39 27.33
N SER A 183 16.28 13.10 27.63
CA SER A 183 16.94 12.47 28.78
C SER A 183 18.19 11.68 28.37
N GLU A 184 18.16 11.07 27.19
CA GLU A 184 19.26 10.31 26.61
C GLU A 184 19.36 10.65 25.11
N GLY A 185 20.56 10.60 24.53
CA GLY A 185 20.76 10.88 23.10
C GLY A 185 20.68 12.37 22.74
N GLN A 186 19.97 12.69 21.65
CA GLN A 186 19.77 14.03 21.11
C GLN A 186 18.30 14.38 20.85
N ALA A 187 17.37 13.44 21.04
CA ALA A 187 15.96 13.63 20.74
C ALA A 187 15.03 12.96 21.74
N SER A 188 13.78 13.42 21.78
CA SER A 188 12.67 12.77 22.49
C SER A 188 11.36 12.89 21.70
N ALA A 189 10.31 12.30 22.24
CA ALA A 189 8.96 12.43 21.71
C ALA A 189 8.23 13.62 22.34
N LEU A 190 7.84 14.60 21.52
CA LEU A 190 6.85 15.61 21.91
C LEU A 190 5.45 15.06 21.60
N ILE A 191 4.62 14.94 22.65
CA ILE A 191 3.24 14.48 22.54
C ILE A 191 2.31 15.56 23.06
N GLU A 192 1.43 16.06 22.19
CA GLU A 192 0.35 16.98 22.56
C GLU A 192 -0.99 16.28 22.40
N PHE A 193 -1.67 16.01 23.51
CA PHE A 193 -2.99 15.39 23.50
C PHE A 193 -4.10 16.39 23.17
N THR A 194 -5.17 15.91 22.54
CA THR A 194 -6.44 16.63 22.44
C THR A 194 -7.45 16.08 23.45
N ALA A 195 -8.45 16.90 23.79
CA ALA A 195 -9.58 16.43 24.59
C ALA A 195 -10.34 15.32 23.82
N GLY A 196 -10.64 14.24 24.51
CA GLY A 196 -11.31 13.07 23.95
C GLY A 196 -11.43 11.95 24.96
N GLU A 197 -12.13 10.88 24.57
CA GLU A 197 -12.30 9.71 25.41
C GLU A 197 -11.02 8.86 25.34
N TYR A 198 -10.26 8.80 26.44
CA TYR A 198 -8.99 8.09 26.56
C TYR A 198 -7.88 8.56 25.59
N PRO A 199 -7.31 9.78 25.77
CA PRO A 199 -6.12 10.20 25.03
C PRO A 199 -4.94 9.26 25.31
N ARG A 200 -4.35 8.72 24.24
CA ARG A 200 -3.34 7.65 24.35
C ARG A 200 -2.32 7.66 23.22
N VAL A 201 -1.13 7.18 23.56
CA VAL A 201 -0.09 6.75 22.61
C VAL A 201 0.29 5.32 23.01
N LEU A 202 0.13 4.37 22.09
CA LEU A 202 0.38 2.95 22.34
C LEU A 202 1.48 2.46 21.41
N LEU A 203 2.54 1.87 21.96
CA LEU A 203 3.55 1.20 21.15
C LEU A 203 2.96 -0.09 20.58
N GLU A 204 2.90 -0.23 19.26
CA GLU A 204 2.60 -1.54 18.68
C GLU A 204 3.76 -2.48 18.98
N ALA A 205 3.46 -3.64 19.55
CA ALA A 205 4.46 -4.63 19.91
C ALA A 205 5.37 -4.92 18.70
N VAL A 206 6.68 -4.74 18.91
CA VAL A 206 7.69 -5.13 17.94
C VAL A 206 7.79 -6.66 18.02
N ALA A 207 7.26 -7.34 17.02
CA ALA A 207 7.36 -8.79 16.88
C ALA A 207 8.78 -9.22 16.52
#